data_AF-A0A2V9ZP96-F1
#
_entry.id   AF-A0A2V9ZP96-F1
#
_cell.length_a   1.000
_cell.length_b   1.000
_cell.length_c   1.000
_cell.angle_alpha   90.00
_cell.angle_beta   90.00
_cell.angle_gamma   90.00
#
_symmetry.space_group_name_H-M   'P 1'
#
loop_
_entity.id
_entity.type
_entity.pdbx_description
1 polymer ?
#
loop_
_entity_poly.entity_id
_entity_poly.type
_entity_poly.pdbx_seq_one_letter_code
_entity_poly.pdbx_strand_id
1 'polypeptide(L)'
;MDAHFVLRIDSARVQGAEYGDQDASATIYTSAGPLKYVELEPFGPLSTMKMGDRLERTVTYTLARRRNKDPLAEAKALIAD
;
A
#
# COMPACT_ATOMS: atom_id res chain seq x y z
N MET A 1 -9.56 4.19 13.55
CA MET A 1 -8.68 4.86 12.58
C MET A 1 -8.35 6.23 13.15
N ASP A 2 -7.09 6.61 13.19
CA ASP A 2 -6.66 7.85 13.83
C ASP A 2 -7.25 9.08 13.10
N ALA A 3 -7.82 10.01 13.87
CA ALA A 3 -8.49 11.22 13.35
C ALA A 3 -7.54 12.39 13.08
N HIS A 4 -6.25 12.24 13.39
CA HIS A 4 -5.23 13.28 13.35
C HIS A 4 -4.18 13.03 12.26
N PHE A 5 -4.03 11.79 11.80
CA PHE A 5 -3.00 11.40 10.83
C PHE A 5 -3.57 10.70 9.59
N VAL A 6 -2.84 10.82 8.49
CA VAL A 6 -3.05 10.11 7.24
C VAL A 6 -1.74 9.47 6.81
N LEU A 7 -1.82 8.26 6.27
CA LEU A 7 -0.68 7.50 5.78
C LEU A 7 -0.84 7.31 4.26
N ARG A 8 0.15 7.74 3.49
CA ARG A 8 0.33 7.39 2.08
C ARG A 8 1.35 6.26 1.97
N ILE A 9 1.02 5.25 1.18
CA ILE A 9 1.88 4.11 0.89
C ILE A 9 2.10 4.07 -0.61
N ASP A 10 3.34 4.26 -1.03
CA ASP A 10 3.74 4.21 -2.44
C ASP A 10 4.41 2.86 -2.71
N SER A 11 3.78 2.05 -3.57
CA SER A 11 4.32 0.80 -4.11
C SER A 11 4.01 0.72 -5.59
N ALA A 12 4.89 1.27 -6.42
CA ALA A 12 4.65 1.37 -7.86
C ALA A 12 4.63 -0.01 -8.53
N ARG A 13 3.65 -0.24 -9.41
CA ARG A 13 3.64 -1.45 -10.24
C ARG A 13 4.82 -1.46 -11.21
N VAL A 14 5.30 -2.65 -11.54
CA VAL A 14 6.25 -2.86 -12.63
C VAL A 14 5.45 -3.00 -13.92
N GLN A 15 5.69 -2.12 -14.88
CA GLN A 15 4.96 -2.10 -16.15
C GLN A 15 5.16 -3.41 -16.91
N GLY A 16 4.07 -4.02 -17.38
CA GLY A 16 4.09 -5.25 -18.16
C GLY A 16 4.44 -6.52 -17.38
N ALA A 17 4.60 -6.43 -16.06
CA ALA A 17 4.85 -7.59 -15.23
C ALA A 17 3.54 -8.24 -14.78
N GLU A 18 3.57 -9.57 -14.61
CA GLU A 18 2.46 -10.35 -14.09
C GLU A 18 2.45 -10.29 -12.55
N TYR A 19 1.28 -10.09 -11.98
CA TYR A 19 1.07 -10.18 -10.53
C TYR A 19 0.22 -11.40 -10.18
N GLY A 20 0.47 -11.95 -8.99
CA GLY A 20 -0.39 -12.99 -8.42
C GLY A 20 -1.78 -12.45 -8.08
N ASP A 21 -2.63 -13.35 -7.57
CA ASP A 21 -3.97 -13.01 -7.06
C ASP A 21 -4.80 -12.11 -7.99
N GLN A 22 -5.14 -12.63 -9.18
CA GLN A 22 -5.90 -11.90 -10.21
C GLN A 22 -5.26 -10.55 -10.60
N ASP A 23 -3.93 -10.54 -10.70
CA ASP A 23 -3.13 -9.37 -11.07
C ASP A 23 -3.14 -8.23 -10.01
N ALA A 24 -3.39 -8.58 -8.74
CA ALA A 24 -3.36 -7.63 -7.64
C ALA A 24 -1.92 -7.24 -7.24
N SER A 25 -1.67 -5.94 -7.09
CA SER A 25 -0.39 -5.42 -6.58
C SER A 25 -0.40 -5.07 -5.10
N ALA A 26 -1.56 -5.16 -4.45
CA ALA A 26 -1.72 -5.08 -3.01
C ALA A 26 -3.06 -5.68 -2.58
N THR A 27 -3.14 -6.16 -1.34
CA THR A 27 -4.38 -6.54 -0.68
C THR A 27 -4.69 -5.57 0.45
N ILE A 28 -5.97 -5.23 0.60
CA ILE A 28 -6.46 -4.39 1.69
C ILE A 28 -7.46 -5.20 2.49
N TYR A 29 -7.28 -5.29 3.80
CA TYR A 29 -8.22 -5.96 4.68
C TYR A 29 -8.38 -5.24 6.01
N THR A 30 -9.43 -5.62 6.74
CA THR A 30 -9.73 -5.08 8.07
C THR A 30 -9.77 -6.20 9.08
N SER A 31 -9.32 -5.92 10.29
CA SER A 31 -9.42 -6.89 11.38
C SER A 31 -10.82 -6.90 11.98
N ALA A 32 -11.41 -8.09 12.06
CA ALA A 32 -12.66 -8.35 12.78
C ALA A 32 -12.46 -8.54 14.29
N GLY A 33 -11.20 -8.63 14.75
CA GLY A 33 -10.84 -8.83 16.15
C GLY A 33 -11.01 -7.58 17.03
N PRO A 34 -10.68 -7.67 18.33
CA PRO A 34 -10.82 -6.53 19.26
C PRO A 34 -9.92 -5.34 18.90
N LEU A 35 -8.83 -5.58 18.18
CA LEU A 35 -7.93 -4.56 17.66
C LEU A 35 -8.35 -4.17 16.24
N LYS A 36 -9.02 -3.02 16.13
CA LYS A 36 -9.48 -2.48 14.84
C LYS A 36 -8.33 -1.84 14.08
N TYR A 37 -7.95 -2.44 12.96
CA TYR A 37 -7.00 -1.86 12.02
C TYR A 37 -7.41 -2.12 10.57
N VAL A 38 -6.81 -1.33 9.68
CA VAL A 38 -6.78 -1.56 8.24
C VAL A 38 -5.36 -1.95 7.91
N GLU A 39 -5.17 -2.99 7.13
CA GLU A 39 -3.87 -3.38 6.60
C GLU A 39 -3.85 -3.19 5.09
N LEU A 40 -2.71 -2.76 4.59
CA LEU A 40 -2.39 -2.72 3.17
C LEU A 40 -1.10 -3.50 2.98
N GLU A 41 -1.22 -4.64 2.31
CA GLU A 41 -0.13 -5.57 2.05
C GLU A 41 0.31 -5.43 0.58
N PRO A 42 1.45 -4.80 0.28
CA PRO A 42 1.94 -4.63 -1.09
C PRO A 42 2.63 -5.91 -1.61
N PHE A 43 2.39 -6.25 -2.87
CA PHE A 43 3.03 -7.38 -3.54
C PHE A 43 4.03 -6.95 -4.60
N GLY A 44 5.04 -7.80 -4.80
CA GLY A 44 5.90 -7.74 -5.98
C GLY A 44 5.28 -8.52 -7.15
N PRO A 45 5.75 -8.29 -8.39
CA PRO A 45 5.38 -9.14 -9.51
C PRO A 45 5.90 -10.57 -9.32
N LEU A 46 5.28 -11.52 -9.99
CA LEU A 46 5.75 -12.91 -10.03
C LEU A 46 7.12 -12.99 -10.71
N SER A 47 8.01 -13.79 -10.14
CA SER A 47 9.34 -14.03 -10.70
C SER A 47 9.79 -15.45 -10.38
N THR A 48 10.21 -16.19 -11.40
CA THR A 48 10.84 -17.51 -11.21
C THR A 48 12.27 -17.30 -10.73
N MET A 49 12.56 -17.71 -9.50
CA MET A 49 13.88 -17.58 -8.89
C MET A 49 14.69 -18.88 -8.97
N LYS A 50 16.01 -18.75 -9.05
CA LYS A 50 17.01 -19.82 -8.94
C LYS A 50 17.91 -19.60 -7.73
N MET A 51 18.68 -20.62 -7.38
CA MET A 51 19.66 -20.52 -6.30
C MET A 51 20.65 -19.38 -6.57
N GLY A 52 20.74 -18.44 -5.64
CA GLY A 52 21.61 -17.26 -5.72
C GLY A 52 20.93 -15.98 -6.23
N ASP A 53 19.71 -16.07 -6.76
CA ASP A 53 18.96 -14.89 -7.19
C ASP A 53 18.54 -14.02 -6.00
N ARG A 54 18.38 -12.71 -6.25
CA ARG A 54 17.86 -11.74 -5.28
C ARG A 54 16.68 -11.00 -5.90
N LEU A 55 15.64 -10.78 -5.10
CA LEU A 55 14.51 -9.93 -5.45
C LEU A 55 14.39 -8.84 -4.39
N GLU A 56 14.30 -7.60 -4.84
CA GLU A 56 14.20 -6.44 -3.95
C GLU A 56 13.08 -5.53 -4.43
N ARG A 57 12.36 -4.94 -3.47
CA ARG A 57 11.26 -4.01 -3.70
C ARG A 57 11.29 -2.95 -2.62
N THR A 58 11.07 -1.70 -3.03
CA THR A 58 10.97 -0.56 -2.12
C THR A 58 9.51 -0.15 -2.00
N VAL A 59 9.05 0.03 -0.77
CA VAL A 59 7.76 0.62 -0.44
C VAL A 59 8.04 1.85 0.42
N THR A 60 7.46 2.99 0.03
CA THR A 60 7.65 4.24 0.75
C THR A 60 6.41 4.56 1.56
N TYR A 61 6.62 4.92 2.84
CA TYR A 61 5.56 5.29 3.77
C TYR A 61 5.71 6.77 4.13
N THR A 62 4.66 7.54 3.89
CA THR A 62 4.60 8.97 4.26
C THR A 62 3.49 9.19 5.26
N LEU A 63 3.85 9.52 6.50
CA LEU A 63 2.90 9.88 7.55
C LEU A 63 2.77 11.41 7.61
N ALA A 64 1.54 11.90 7.49
CA ALA A 64 1.25 13.33 7.57
C ALA A 64 0.13 13.61 8.58
N ARG A 65 0.13 14.83 9.15
CA ARG A 65 -0.99 15.33 9.94
C ARG A 65 -2.14 15.69 9.01
N ARG A 66 -3.36 15.28 9.36
CA ARG A 66 -4.59 15.68 8.67
C ARG A 66 -4.80 17.18 8.78
N ARG A 67 -5.24 17.79 7.67
CA ARG A 67 -5.56 19.22 7.57
C ARG A 67 -7.04 19.44 7.29
N ASN A 68 -7.74 18.41 6.81
CA ASN A 68 -9.15 18.39 6.49
C ASN A 68 -9.90 17.32 7.31
N LYS A 69 -11.15 17.61 7.66
CA LYS A 69 -12.05 16.67 8.33
C LYS A 69 -12.61 15.61 7.38
N ASP A 70 -12.70 15.92 6.08
CA ASP A 70 -13.10 14.96 5.05
C ASP A 70 -11.91 14.05 4.68
N PRO A 71 -11.96 12.74 5.03
CA PRO A 71 -10.87 11.81 4.74
C PRO A 71 -10.64 11.59 3.24
N LEU A 72 -11.68 11.66 2.41
CA LEU A 72 -11.56 11.44 0.98
C LEU A 72 -10.89 12.64 0.30
N ALA A 73 -11.29 13.86 0.69
CA ALA A 73 -10.64 15.07 0.21
C ALA A 73 -9.16 15.13 0.63
N GLU A 74 -8.83 14.75 1.88
CA GLU A 74 -7.44 14.68 2.35
C GLU A 74 -6.63 13.66 1.53
N ALA A 75 -7.15 12.45 1.32
CA ALA A 75 -6.46 11.41 0.55
C ALA A 75 -6.21 11.86 -0.90
N LYS A 76 -7.20 12.49 -1.55
CA LYS A 76 -7.06 13.03 -2.91
C LYS A 76 -6.00 14.12 -3.01
N ALA A 77 -5.92 15.02 -2.03
CA ALA A 77 -4.89 16.04 -2.00
C ALA A 77 -3.48 15.42 -1.87
N LEU A 78 -3.34 14.39 -1.03
CA LEU A 78 -2.07 13.75 -0.75
C LEU A 78 -1.51 12.89 -1.92
N ILE A 79 -2.38 12.39 -2.80
CA ILE A 79 -1.99 11.59 -3.98
C ILE A 79 -1.85 12.42 -5.27
N ALA A 80 -2.29 13.69 -5.25
CA ALA A 80 -2.18 14.61 -6.39
C ALA A 80 -0.83 15.37 -6.41
N ASP A 81 -0.10 15.37 -5.29
CA ASP A 81 1.29 15.83 -5.14
C ASP A 81 2.29 14.74 -5.58
#